data_AF-A0A7S2XQL2-F1
#
_entry.id   AF-A0A7S2XQL2-F1
#
_cell.length_a   1.000
_cell.length_b   1.000
_cell.length_c   1.000
_cell.angle_alpha   90.00
_cell.angle_beta   90.00
_cell.angle_gamma   90.00
#
_symmetry.space_group_name_H-M   'P 1'
#
loop_
_entity.id
_entity.type
_entity.pdbx_description
1 polymer ?
#
loop_
_entity_poly.entity_id
_entity_poly.type
_entity_poly.pdbx_seq_one_letter_code
_entity_poly.pdbx_strand_id
1 'polypeptide(L)'
;TKAIDPYDPTTYGYTELGTMVGAHGVHGWVKLAAATQFASRLCQEGIRHLKAPNRRSPREVYLLEGKPTAQQHNINKDPIYLVRIQHVYNRTSAQKLTGSILYARQEQKPAEPVGPDEYLVTDLVGLDVYLEEGYGDDRLDEDEEGTLNDDAEEELMAYLNNMEDGEEEEEEEELVIHHTQRLGGSFVGTVGGIVLADEICAVPGLGNDMLEVVLPRGLHGSAPSWRDDLVLIPLVDQIVPRVDLKNRAIYITPPWGLLDLTYVREEKVRIRGFLPEVSSYIKNTKNY
;
A
#
# COMPACT_ATOMS: atom_id res chain seq x y z
N THR A 1 4.75 -15.27 -3.41
CA THR A 1 3.32 -15.40 -3.84
C THR A 1 2.44 -15.16 -2.63
N LYS A 2 1.73 -14.02 -2.55
CA LYS A 2 0.78 -13.78 -1.44
C LYS A 2 -0.24 -14.93 -1.44
N ALA A 3 -0.37 -15.62 -0.30
CA ALA A 3 -1.35 -16.69 -0.14
C ALA A 3 -2.73 -16.10 -0.43
N ILE A 4 -3.34 -16.51 -1.55
CA ILE A 4 -4.70 -16.12 -1.90
C ILE A 4 -5.58 -16.76 -0.83
N ASP A 5 -6.15 -15.96 0.06
CA ASP A 5 -7.21 -16.44 0.95
C ASP A 5 -8.51 -16.44 0.15
N PRO A 6 -9.06 -17.61 -0.24
CA PRO A 6 -10.30 -17.68 -0.98
C PRO A 6 -11.52 -17.16 -0.19
N TYR A 7 -11.36 -16.90 1.10
CA TYR A 7 -12.41 -16.38 1.98
C TYR A 7 -12.33 -14.87 2.21
N ASP A 8 -11.25 -14.22 1.76
CA ASP A 8 -11.09 -12.78 1.80
C ASP A 8 -11.44 -12.17 0.43
N PRO A 9 -12.59 -11.48 0.30
CA PRO A 9 -12.99 -10.82 -0.93
C PRO A 9 -11.97 -9.76 -1.37
N THR A 10 -11.16 -9.20 -0.45
CA THR A 10 -10.17 -8.19 -0.83
C THR A 10 -9.12 -8.73 -1.79
N THR A 11 -8.84 -10.04 -1.74
CA THR A 11 -7.98 -10.75 -2.70
C THR A 11 -8.54 -10.74 -4.13
N TYR A 12 -9.85 -10.55 -4.30
CA TYR A 12 -10.55 -10.53 -5.59
C TYR A 12 -10.93 -9.11 -6.04
N GLY A 13 -10.19 -8.10 -5.58
CA GLY A 13 -10.41 -6.70 -5.98
C GLY A 13 -11.67 -6.08 -5.35
N TYR A 14 -12.09 -6.54 -4.18
CA TYR A 14 -13.13 -5.87 -3.40
C TYR A 14 -12.51 -4.95 -2.33
N THR A 15 -12.92 -3.69 -2.28
CA THR A 15 -12.54 -2.75 -1.23
C THR A 15 -13.67 -2.64 -0.22
N GLU A 16 -13.39 -2.90 1.06
CA GLU A 16 -14.37 -2.78 2.13
C GLU A 16 -14.79 -1.32 2.34
N LEU A 17 -16.09 -1.07 2.37
CA LEU A 17 -16.67 0.24 2.66
C LEU A 17 -17.16 0.35 4.11
N GLY A 18 -17.63 -0.76 4.69
CA GLY A 18 -18.05 -0.80 6.08
C GLY A 18 -19.06 -1.90 6.39
N THR A 19 -19.41 -1.99 7.68
CA THR A 19 -20.24 -3.05 8.23
C THR A 19 -21.65 -2.56 8.57
N MET A 20 -22.66 -3.34 8.20
CA MET A 20 -24.06 -3.08 8.54
C MET A 20 -24.32 -3.37 10.02
N VAL A 21 -24.57 -2.32 10.81
CA VAL A 21 -24.75 -2.41 12.27
C VAL A 21 -26.19 -2.75 12.66
N GLY A 22 -27.18 -2.37 11.84
CA GLY A 22 -28.57 -2.74 12.08
C GLY A 22 -29.60 -1.79 11.48
N ALA A 23 -30.87 -2.12 11.64
CA ALA A 23 -31.97 -1.34 11.06
C ALA A 23 -32.15 0.05 11.73
N HIS A 24 -32.55 1.02 10.93
CA HIS A 24 -32.95 2.36 11.38
C HIS A 24 -34.40 2.65 10.98
N GLY A 25 -35.23 3.01 11.96
CA GLY A 25 -36.65 3.27 11.73
C GLY A 25 -37.41 2.08 11.15
N VAL A 26 -38.40 2.38 10.29
CA VAL A 26 -39.31 1.38 9.69
C VAL A 26 -39.28 1.34 8.17
N HIS A 27 -38.58 2.26 7.50
CA HIS A 27 -38.57 2.42 6.04
C HIS A 27 -37.37 1.75 5.34
N GLY A 28 -36.81 0.70 5.94
CA GLY A 28 -35.73 -0.07 5.32
C GLY A 28 -34.34 0.58 5.38
N TRP A 29 -34.17 1.66 6.13
CA TRP A 29 -32.85 2.24 6.37
C TRP A 29 -31.97 1.31 7.19
N VAL A 30 -30.69 1.27 6.86
CA VAL A 30 -29.68 0.47 7.56
C VAL A 30 -28.56 1.38 8.05
N LYS A 31 -28.11 1.17 9.28
CA LYS A 31 -26.91 1.80 9.82
C LYS A 31 -25.69 1.07 9.31
N LEU A 32 -24.72 1.80 8.78
CA LEU A 32 -23.44 1.29 8.31
C LEU A 32 -22.34 2.01 9.08
N ALA A 33 -21.47 1.26 9.77
CA ALA A 33 -20.25 1.78 10.36
C ALA A 33 -19.16 1.75 9.27
N ALA A 34 -18.70 2.93 8.86
CA ALA A 34 -17.77 3.03 7.74
C ALA A 34 -16.36 2.64 8.18
N ALA A 35 -15.72 1.77 7.40
CA ALA A 35 -14.33 1.34 7.62
C ALA A 35 -13.35 2.08 6.70
N THR A 36 -13.85 3.03 5.89
CA THR A 36 -13.08 3.76 4.88
C THR A 36 -13.10 5.26 5.14
N GLN A 37 -11.98 5.93 4.89
CA GLN A 37 -11.86 7.38 4.90
C GLN A 37 -12.71 8.08 3.83
N PHE A 38 -13.12 7.35 2.78
CA PHE A 38 -13.96 7.86 1.70
C PHE A 38 -15.46 7.64 1.93
N ALA A 39 -15.88 7.59 3.19
CA ALA A 39 -17.26 7.28 3.56
C ALA A 39 -18.30 8.27 2.99
N SER A 40 -17.88 9.49 2.61
CA SER A 40 -18.71 10.46 1.88
C SER A 40 -19.32 9.87 0.59
N ARG A 41 -18.65 8.92 -0.06
CA ARG A 41 -19.13 8.21 -1.26
C ARG A 41 -20.29 7.25 -1.00
N LEU A 42 -20.59 6.92 0.26
CA LEU A 42 -21.80 6.19 0.63
C LEU A 42 -23.07 7.01 0.38
N CYS A 43 -22.95 8.33 0.22
CA CYS A 43 -24.07 9.21 -0.13
C CYS A 43 -24.40 9.17 -1.62
N GLN A 44 -23.53 8.59 -2.45
CA GLN A 44 -23.76 8.45 -3.89
C GLN A 44 -24.45 7.12 -4.20
N GLU A 45 -25.46 7.17 -5.06
CA GLU A 45 -26.09 5.96 -5.56
C GLU A 45 -25.14 5.15 -6.45
N GLY A 46 -25.40 3.85 -6.56
CA GLY A 46 -24.68 3.00 -7.50
C GLY A 46 -24.56 1.56 -7.07
N ILE A 47 -23.93 0.78 -7.93
CA ILE A 47 -23.68 -0.64 -7.69
C ILE A 47 -22.66 -0.81 -6.57
N ARG A 48 -22.97 -1.69 -5.62
CA ARG A 48 -22.12 -2.10 -4.51
C ARG A 48 -22.24 -3.61 -4.35
N HIS A 49 -21.43 -4.20 -3.47
CA HIS A 49 -21.45 -5.64 -3.23
C HIS A 49 -21.61 -5.94 -1.76
N LEU A 50 -22.63 -6.71 -1.39
CA LEU A 50 -22.93 -7.06 0.00
C LEU A 50 -22.54 -8.51 0.28
N LYS A 51 -21.66 -8.73 1.26
CA LYS A 51 -21.35 -10.05 1.81
C LYS A 51 -22.13 -10.26 3.10
N ALA A 52 -23.12 -11.14 3.07
CA ALA A 52 -23.80 -11.55 4.29
C ALA A 52 -22.87 -12.44 5.16
N PRO A 53 -23.05 -12.48 6.50
CA PRO A 53 -22.21 -13.29 7.40
C PRO A 53 -22.11 -14.77 7.00
N ASN A 54 -23.20 -15.32 6.48
CA ASN A 54 -23.32 -16.73 6.10
C ASN A 54 -22.92 -17.00 4.64
N ARG A 55 -22.31 -16.04 3.95
CA ARG A 55 -21.94 -16.16 2.53
C ARG A 55 -20.42 -16.07 2.36
N ARG A 56 -19.90 -16.86 1.43
CA ARG A 56 -18.48 -16.88 1.08
C ARG A 56 -18.09 -15.70 0.18
N SER A 57 -18.98 -15.27 -0.73
CA SER A 57 -18.71 -14.20 -1.68
C SER A 57 -19.71 -13.04 -1.56
N PRO A 58 -19.27 -11.79 -1.82
CA PRO A 58 -20.17 -10.64 -1.99
C PRO A 58 -21.15 -10.85 -3.15
N ARG A 59 -22.33 -10.21 -3.08
CA ARG A 59 -23.31 -10.16 -4.16
C ARG A 59 -23.65 -8.73 -4.53
N GLU A 60 -23.87 -8.49 -5.80
CA GLU A 60 -24.27 -7.19 -6.32
C GLU A 60 -25.58 -6.72 -5.67
N VAL A 61 -25.58 -5.47 -5.21
CA VAL A 61 -26.72 -4.74 -4.68
C VAL A 61 -26.64 -3.29 -5.17
N TYR A 62 -27.79 -2.65 -5.35
CA TYR A 62 -27.83 -1.24 -5.70
C TYR A 62 -28.05 -0.39 -4.45
N LEU A 63 -27.08 0.49 -4.15
CA LEU A 63 -27.21 1.51 -3.12
C LEU A 63 -28.01 2.68 -3.70
N LEU A 64 -29.18 2.96 -3.12
CA LEU A 64 -30.08 4.00 -3.60
C LEU A 64 -29.71 5.39 -3.05
N GLU A 65 -29.32 5.45 -1.79
CA GLU A 65 -28.92 6.70 -1.14
C GLU A 65 -28.19 6.40 0.17
N GLY A 66 -27.39 7.38 0.62
CA GLY A 66 -26.82 7.40 1.95
C GLY A 66 -26.82 8.80 2.53
N LYS A 67 -26.80 8.88 3.87
CA LYS A 67 -26.64 10.14 4.58
C LYS A 67 -25.84 9.95 5.87
N PRO A 68 -25.01 10.93 6.25
CA PRO A 68 -24.31 10.90 7.52
C PRO A 68 -25.31 11.01 8.68
N THR A 69 -24.93 10.47 9.84
CA THR A 69 -25.66 10.70 11.09
C THR A 69 -24.93 11.72 11.95
N ALA A 70 -25.64 12.32 12.91
CA ALA A 70 -25.03 13.22 13.90
C ALA A 70 -23.89 12.59 14.72
N GLN A 71 -23.76 11.26 14.68
CA GLN A 71 -22.68 10.50 15.32
C GLN A 71 -21.36 10.49 14.53
N GLN A 72 -21.28 11.18 13.38
CA GLN A 72 -20.07 11.31 12.57
C GLN A 72 -18.91 11.99 13.31
N HIS A 73 -19.18 12.88 14.28
CA HIS A 73 -18.17 13.65 15.01
C HIS A 73 -17.72 13.00 16.32
N ASN A 74 -17.98 11.70 16.51
CA ASN A 74 -17.57 11.02 17.74
C ASN A 74 -16.13 10.51 17.58
N ILE A 75 -15.17 11.24 18.14
CA ILE A 75 -13.71 11.03 18.00
C ILE A 75 -13.24 9.59 18.30
N ASN A 76 -14.04 8.80 19.04
CA ASN A 76 -13.68 7.44 19.47
C ASN A 76 -14.42 6.30 18.74
N LYS A 77 -15.22 6.56 17.70
CA LYS A 77 -15.99 5.52 16.99
C LYS A 77 -16.05 5.76 15.48
N ASP A 78 -16.07 4.66 14.73
CA ASP A 78 -16.29 4.67 13.28
C ASP A 78 -17.56 5.47 12.92
N PRO A 79 -17.49 6.35 11.91
CA PRO A 79 -18.62 7.21 11.57
C PRO A 79 -19.78 6.35 11.04
N ILE A 80 -20.98 6.61 11.56
CA ILE A 80 -22.19 5.88 11.19
C ILE A 80 -22.94 6.62 10.09
N TYR A 81 -23.23 5.90 9.01
CA TYR A 81 -24.07 6.34 7.90
C TYR A 81 -25.40 5.61 7.91
N LEU A 82 -26.45 6.27 7.45
CA LEU A 82 -27.71 5.63 7.10
C LEU A 82 -27.73 5.41 5.60
N VAL A 83 -27.85 4.16 5.19
CA VAL A 83 -27.90 3.75 3.78
C VAL A 83 -29.23 3.09 3.46
N ARG A 84 -29.68 3.26 2.21
CA ARG A 84 -30.85 2.57 1.67
C ARG A 84 -30.42 1.71 0.50
N ILE A 85 -30.69 0.41 0.59
CA ILE A 85 -30.39 -0.57 -0.44
C ILE A 85 -31.67 -0.90 -1.20
N GLN A 86 -31.55 -1.10 -2.51
CA GLN A 86 -32.66 -1.54 -3.35
C GLN A 86 -33.24 -2.86 -2.80
N HIS A 87 -34.57 -3.00 -2.85
CA HIS A 87 -35.31 -4.14 -2.31
C HIS A 87 -35.34 -4.26 -0.76
N VAL A 88 -34.84 -3.27 -0.03
CA VAL A 88 -34.95 -3.17 1.43
C VAL A 88 -35.94 -2.07 1.80
N TYR A 89 -37.18 -2.45 2.09
CA TYR A 89 -38.29 -1.48 2.25
C TYR A 89 -38.76 -1.32 3.69
N ASN A 90 -38.44 -2.27 4.57
CA ASN A 90 -38.94 -2.27 5.95
C ASN A 90 -37.88 -2.65 6.97
N ARG A 91 -38.20 -2.43 8.25
CA ARG A 91 -37.33 -2.76 9.39
C ARG A 91 -36.87 -4.22 9.37
N THR A 92 -37.76 -5.15 9.03
CA THR A 92 -37.46 -6.59 9.01
C THR A 92 -36.45 -6.94 7.93
N SER A 93 -36.59 -6.41 6.72
CA SER A 93 -35.61 -6.59 5.64
C SER A 93 -34.26 -5.94 5.99
N ALA A 94 -34.28 -4.75 6.60
CA ALA A 94 -33.06 -4.06 7.04
C ALA A 94 -32.32 -4.84 8.13
N GLN A 95 -33.04 -5.41 9.10
CA GLN A 95 -32.45 -6.16 10.20
C GLN A 95 -31.71 -7.41 9.72
N LYS A 96 -32.18 -8.05 8.63
CA LYS A 96 -31.52 -9.21 8.03
C LYS A 96 -30.13 -8.89 7.46
N LEU A 97 -29.84 -7.62 7.17
CA LEU A 97 -28.54 -7.19 6.66
C LEU A 97 -27.52 -6.97 7.77
N THR A 98 -27.92 -6.99 9.05
CA THR A 98 -27.01 -6.80 10.19
C THR A 98 -25.86 -7.79 10.15
N GLY A 99 -24.64 -7.30 10.34
CA GLY A 99 -23.39 -8.06 10.23
C GLY A 99 -22.90 -8.29 8.80
N SER A 100 -23.66 -7.87 7.79
CA SER A 100 -23.18 -7.91 6.40
C SER A 100 -22.16 -6.80 6.15
N ILE A 101 -21.18 -7.08 5.31
CA ILE A 101 -20.13 -6.12 4.93
C ILE A 101 -20.41 -5.62 3.51
N LEU A 102 -20.31 -4.31 3.31
CA LEU A 102 -20.48 -3.66 2.01
C LEU A 102 -19.11 -3.42 1.39
N TYR A 103 -18.99 -3.76 0.10
CA TYR A 103 -17.77 -3.63 -0.70
C TYR A 103 -18.03 -2.80 -1.96
N ALA A 104 -17.00 -2.12 -2.44
CA ALA A 104 -16.88 -1.65 -3.82
C ALA A 104 -15.96 -2.61 -4.60
N ARG A 105 -16.15 -2.73 -5.92
CA ARG A 105 -15.21 -3.46 -6.78
C ARG A 105 -14.16 -2.48 -7.30
N GLN A 106 -12.90 -2.88 -7.37
CA GLN A 106 -11.80 -2.05 -7.87
C GLN A 106 -12.03 -1.54 -9.30
N GLU A 107 -12.76 -2.29 -10.13
CA GLU A 107 -13.15 -1.86 -11.49
C GLU A 107 -14.15 -0.69 -11.52
N GLN A 108 -14.80 -0.38 -10.38
CA GLN A 108 -15.69 0.78 -10.23
C GLN A 108 -14.99 1.98 -9.58
N LYS A 109 -13.66 1.90 -9.45
CA LYS A 109 -12.84 3.03 -9.03
C LYS A 109 -13.10 4.20 -9.99
N PRO A 110 -13.31 5.43 -9.48
CA PRO A 110 -13.35 6.60 -10.33
C PRO A 110 -12.10 6.62 -11.20
N ALA A 111 -12.28 6.80 -12.52
CA ALA A 111 -11.16 6.94 -13.45
C ALA A 111 -10.33 8.21 -13.15
N GLU A 112 -10.91 9.12 -12.38
CA GLU A 112 -10.29 10.38 -11.98
C GLU A 112 -9.72 10.27 -10.55
N PRO A 113 -8.52 10.84 -10.30
CA PRO A 113 -7.95 10.97 -8.97
C PRO A 113 -8.94 11.60 -7.98
N VAL A 114 -8.81 11.27 -6.69
CA VAL A 114 -9.74 11.79 -5.67
C VAL A 114 -9.57 13.29 -5.45
N GLY A 115 -8.39 13.81 -5.80
CA GLY A 115 -7.98 15.20 -5.85
C GLY A 115 -6.59 15.29 -6.51
N PRO A 116 -6.04 16.51 -6.73
CA PRO A 116 -4.71 16.67 -7.34
C PRO A 116 -3.59 15.96 -6.58
N ASP A 117 -3.73 15.77 -5.26
CA ASP A 117 -2.71 15.17 -4.39
C ASP A 117 -3.27 14.06 -3.48
N GLU A 118 -4.45 13.51 -3.82
CA GLU A 118 -5.07 12.43 -3.07
C GLU A 118 -4.94 11.10 -3.80
N TYR A 119 -4.05 10.26 -3.29
CA TYR A 119 -3.76 8.93 -3.82
C TYR A 119 -4.39 7.83 -2.95
N LEU A 120 -4.84 6.75 -3.58
CA LEU A 120 -5.23 5.56 -2.85
C LEU A 120 -3.97 4.73 -2.55
N VAL A 121 -3.80 4.26 -1.31
CA VAL A 121 -2.65 3.44 -0.89
C VAL A 121 -2.40 2.26 -1.86
N THR A 122 -3.46 1.60 -2.30
CA THR A 122 -3.36 0.46 -3.23
C THR A 122 -2.83 0.82 -4.62
N ASP A 123 -2.88 2.10 -5.00
CA ASP A 123 -2.39 2.57 -6.29
C ASP A 123 -0.90 2.86 -6.27
N LEU A 124 -0.40 3.30 -5.11
CA LEU A 124 1.00 3.65 -4.90
C LEU A 124 1.87 2.43 -4.61
N VAL A 125 1.31 1.40 -3.97
CA VAL A 125 2.05 0.16 -3.70
C VAL A 125 2.40 -0.55 -5.00
N GLY A 126 3.69 -0.90 -5.15
CA GLY A 126 4.25 -1.54 -6.33
C GLY A 126 4.49 -0.59 -7.51
N LEU A 127 4.50 0.73 -7.29
CA LEU A 127 5.02 1.69 -8.26
C LEU A 127 6.54 1.75 -8.19
N ASP A 128 7.16 1.97 -9.33
CA ASP A 128 8.60 2.15 -9.45
C ASP A 128 8.99 3.59 -9.16
N VAL A 129 10.08 3.78 -8.42
CA VAL A 129 10.56 5.07 -7.94
C VAL A 129 11.81 5.45 -8.73
N TYR A 130 11.83 6.66 -9.28
CA TYR A 130 12.90 7.22 -10.09
C TYR A 130 13.35 8.57 -9.53
N LEU A 131 14.63 8.90 -9.64
CA LEU A 131 15.11 10.27 -9.44
C LEU A 131 14.70 11.14 -10.64
N GLU A 132 14.32 12.39 -10.41
CA GLU A 132 14.06 13.32 -11.52
C GLU A 132 15.35 13.64 -12.30
N GLU A 133 15.26 13.86 -13.61
CA GLU A 133 16.40 14.26 -14.45
C GLU A 133 17.13 15.50 -13.87
N GLY A 134 18.45 15.40 -13.71
CA GLY A 134 19.30 16.44 -13.09
C GLY A 134 19.44 16.33 -11.58
N TYR A 135 18.73 15.41 -10.92
CA TYR A 135 18.89 15.15 -9.49
C TYR A 135 20.08 14.22 -9.23
N GLY A 136 21.25 14.80 -8.91
CA GLY A 136 22.48 14.06 -8.59
C GLY A 136 23.60 14.13 -9.62
N ASP A 137 23.45 14.95 -10.67
CA ASP A 137 24.50 15.17 -11.70
C ASP A 137 25.52 16.26 -11.31
N ASP A 138 25.27 17.01 -10.22
CA ASP A 138 26.21 18.03 -9.70
C ASP A 138 27.39 17.46 -8.89
N ARG A 139 27.71 16.16 -9.05
CA ARG A 139 28.94 15.55 -8.53
C ARG A 139 29.54 14.53 -9.50
N LEU A 140 29.99 15.03 -10.64
CA LEU A 140 31.42 14.89 -10.89
C LEU A 140 32.06 16.17 -10.37
N ASP A 141 32.52 16.15 -9.12
CA ASP A 141 33.55 17.11 -8.73
C ASP A 141 34.68 16.92 -9.75
N GLU A 142 34.97 17.96 -10.54
CA GLU A 142 36.03 18.03 -11.57
C GLU A 142 37.45 18.01 -10.94
N ASP A 143 37.63 17.23 -9.87
CA ASP A 143 38.72 17.37 -8.92
C ASP A 143 39.53 16.06 -8.75
N GLU A 144 39.43 15.10 -9.66
CA GLU A 144 40.46 14.06 -9.83
C GLU A 144 40.78 13.90 -11.32
N GLU A 145 41.75 14.68 -11.79
CA GLU A 145 42.63 14.30 -12.90
C GLU A 145 43.46 13.08 -12.45
N GLY A 146 42.79 11.95 -12.25
CA GLY A 146 43.42 10.65 -12.15
C GLY A 146 43.75 10.23 -13.57
N THR A 147 44.93 10.60 -14.07
CA THR A 147 45.47 9.95 -15.26
C THR A 147 45.51 8.46 -14.99
N LEU A 148 44.59 7.72 -15.61
CA LEU A 148 44.68 6.28 -15.76
C LEU A 148 46.01 6.03 -16.47
N ASN A 149 46.90 5.26 -15.83
CA ASN A 149 48.15 4.86 -16.46
C ASN A 149 47.79 4.01 -17.68
N ASP A 150 48.48 4.23 -18.81
CA ASP A 150 48.25 3.53 -20.09
C ASP A 150 48.20 1.98 -19.94
N ASP A 151 48.85 1.44 -18.90
CA ASP A 151 48.87 0.01 -18.56
C ASP A 151 47.50 -0.54 -18.09
N ALA A 152 46.65 0.28 -17.46
CA ALA A 152 45.35 -0.13 -16.93
C ALA A 152 44.25 -0.11 -18.01
N GLU A 153 44.37 0.77 -19.01
CA GLU A 153 43.49 0.76 -20.18
C GLU A 153 43.73 -0.50 -21.04
N GLU A 154 44.97 -0.95 -21.15
CA GLU A 154 45.30 -2.18 -21.89
C GLU A 154 44.75 -3.44 -21.18
N GLU A 155 44.73 -3.47 -19.85
CA GLU A 155 44.17 -4.57 -19.05
C GLU A 155 42.62 -4.60 -19.10
N LEU A 156 41.96 -3.44 -19.12
CA LEU A 156 40.50 -3.32 -19.27
C LEU A 156 40.03 -3.68 -20.69
N MET A 157 40.79 -3.27 -21.72
CA MET A 157 40.51 -3.61 -23.12
C MET A 157 40.75 -5.10 -23.41
N ALA A 158 41.70 -5.74 -22.72
CA ALA A 158 41.91 -7.19 -22.81
C ALA A 158 40.79 -8.00 -22.12
N TYR A 159 40.16 -7.44 -21.08
CA TYR A 159 38.99 -8.04 -20.43
C TYR A 159 37.73 -7.92 -21.30
N LEU A 160 37.46 -6.73 -21.86
CA LEU A 160 36.31 -6.48 -22.74
C LEU A 160 36.37 -7.32 -24.03
N ASN A 161 37.55 -7.51 -24.61
CA ASN A 161 37.71 -8.34 -25.82
C ASN A 161 37.59 -9.85 -25.56
N ASN A 162 37.63 -10.31 -24.29
CA ASN A 162 37.51 -11.72 -23.93
C ASN A 162 36.11 -12.11 -23.44
N MET A 163 35.14 -11.19 -23.47
CA MET A 163 33.75 -11.43 -23.06
C MET A 163 32.77 -11.66 -24.23
N GLU A 164 33.25 -11.72 -25.48
CA GLU A 164 32.43 -12.24 -26.60
C GLU A 164 32.31 -13.77 -26.51
N ASP A 165 31.40 -14.24 -25.65
CA ASP A 165 30.67 -15.51 -25.77
C ASP A 165 29.66 -15.61 -24.61
N GLY A 166 28.51 -14.93 -24.76
CA GLY A 166 27.49 -14.86 -23.71
C GLY A 166 26.19 -14.18 -24.13
N GLU A 167 25.66 -14.51 -25.31
CA GLU A 167 24.44 -13.92 -25.91
C GLU A 167 23.15 -13.99 -25.04
N GLU A 168 23.18 -14.54 -23.82
CA GLU A 168 22.01 -14.64 -22.93
C GLU A 168 21.98 -13.59 -21.80
N GLU A 169 23.11 -12.96 -21.43
CA GLU A 169 23.15 -11.93 -20.37
C GLU A 169 23.02 -10.49 -20.93
N GLU A 170 23.39 -10.26 -22.19
CA GLU A 170 23.31 -8.94 -22.84
C GLU A 170 21.86 -8.47 -23.10
N GLU A 171 20.92 -9.38 -23.36
CA GLU A 171 19.50 -9.03 -23.60
C GLU A 171 18.81 -8.47 -22.33
N GLU A 172 19.22 -8.89 -21.13
CA GLU A 172 18.64 -8.38 -19.87
C GLU A 172 19.19 -7.00 -19.50
N GLU A 173 20.49 -6.76 -19.72
CA GLU A 173 21.11 -5.45 -19.47
C GLU A 173 20.68 -4.39 -20.49
N GLU A 174 20.56 -4.73 -21.78
CA GLU A 174 20.03 -3.81 -22.80
C GLU A 174 18.56 -3.45 -22.53
N LEU A 175 17.74 -4.39 -22.02
CA LEU A 175 16.35 -4.10 -21.65
C LEU A 175 16.27 -3.11 -20.48
N VAL A 176 17.11 -3.25 -19.46
CA VAL A 176 17.16 -2.35 -18.29
C VAL A 176 17.63 -0.95 -18.70
N ILE A 177 18.63 -0.87 -19.58
CA ILE A 177 19.17 0.41 -20.09
C ILE A 177 18.17 1.09 -21.04
N HIS A 178 17.49 0.35 -21.91
CA HIS A 178 16.45 0.92 -22.78
C HIS A 178 15.16 1.30 -22.03
N HIS A 179 14.86 0.66 -20.89
CA HIS A 179 13.70 1.04 -20.06
C HIS A 179 13.96 2.29 -19.22
N THR A 180 15.18 2.44 -18.67
CA THR A 180 15.59 3.64 -17.92
C THR A 180 15.67 4.89 -18.80
N GLN A 181 16.05 4.77 -20.07
CA GLN A 181 16.06 5.90 -21.02
C GLN A 181 14.68 6.43 -21.45
N ARG A 182 13.58 5.70 -21.20
CA ARG A 182 12.24 6.12 -21.66
C ARG A 182 11.41 6.88 -20.62
N LEU A 183 11.82 6.88 -19.35
CA LEU A 183 11.02 7.44 -18.25
C LEU A 183 11.66 8.65 -17.55
N GLY A 184 12.91 9.00 -17.87
CA GLY A 184 13.53 10.27 -17.46
C GLY A 184 13.95 10.29 -15.99
N GLY A 185 14.81 9.35 -15.60
CA GLY A 185 15.33 9.26 -14.23
C GLY A 185 16.09 7.96 -13.93
N SER A 186 17.03 7.99 -12.99
CA SER A 186 17.67 6.76 -12.48
C SER A 186 16.74 6.02 -11.53
N PHE A 187 16.60 4.71 -11.72
CA PHE A 187 15.76 3.87 -10.86
C PHE A 187 16.32 3.80 -9.44
N VAL A 188 15.45 3.99 -8.46
CA VAL A 188 15.78 3.97 -7.02
C VAL A 188 15.28 2.70 -6.36
N GLY A 189 14.06 2.25 -6.67
CA GLY A 189 13.43 1.13 -5.99
C GLY A 189 11.94 1.02 -6.26
N THR A 190 11.25 0.19 -5.50
CA THR A 190 9.80 -0.05 -5.67
C THR A 190 9.07 0.20 -4.35
N VAL A 191 7.89 0.83 -4.41
CA VAL A 191 7.08 1.09 -3.20
C VAL A 191 6.56 -0.22 -2.61
N GLY A 192 7.02 -0.57 -1.40
CA GLY A 192 6.56 -1.73 -0.64
C GLY A 192 5.33 -1.45 0.23
N GLY A 193 5.16 -0.19 0.66
CA GLY A 193 4.10 0.20 1.58
C GLY A 193 3.99 1.71 1.77
N ILE A 194 3.02 2.11 2.60
CA ILE A 194 2.86 3.49 3.06
C ILE A 194 2.65 3.44 4.57
N VAL A 195 3.31 4.34 5.29
CA VAL A 195 3.07 4.60 6.71
C VAL A 195 2.30 5.91 6.82
N LEU A 196 1.09 5.86 7.37
CA LEU A 196 0.22 7.04 7.45
C LEU A 196 0.68 7.97 8.58
N ALA A 197 0.52 9.27 8.39
CA ALA A 197 0.89 10.28 9.38
C ALA A 197 0.26 10.01 10.76
N ASP A 198 -1.01 9.58 10.79
CA ASP A 198 -1.76 9.26 12.00
C ASP A 198 -1.23 8.01 12.75
N GLU A 199 -0.47 7.14 12.08
CA GLU A 199 0.20 5.99 12.73
C GLU A 199 1.50 6.40 13.44
N ILE A 200 2.13 7.48 12.97
CA ILE A 200 3.42 7.97 13.47
C ILE A 200 3.21 9.09 14.50
N CYS A 201 2.28 10.00 14.23
CA CYS A 201 2.01 11.17 15.05
C CYS A 201 0.63 11.08 15.70
N ALA A 202 0.60 11.19 17.03
CA ALA A 202 -0.65 11.21 17.79
C ALA A 202 -1.42 12.56 17.69
N VAL A 203 -0.85 13.56 17.02
CA VAL A 203 -1.45 14.89 16.87
C VAL A 203 -2.09 14.99 15.48
N PRO A 204 -3.43 15.09 15.38
CA PRO A 204 -4.10 15.18 14.10
C PRO A 204 -3.62 16.39 13.28
N GLY A 205 -3.31 16.15 12.00
CA GLY A 205 -2.84 17.18 11.08
C GLY A 205 -1.37 17.58 11.26
N LEU A 206 -0.60 16.84 12.08
CA LEU A 206 0.84 17.02 12.23
C LEU A 206 1.58 15.80 11.70
N GLY A 207 2.52 16.01 10.78
CA GLY A 207 3.26 14.93 10.11
C GLY A 207 2.77 14.69 8.68
N ASN A 208 3.55 13.91 7.93
CA ASN A 208 3.27 13.55 6.55
C ASN A 208 3.20 12.03 6.43
N ASP A 209 2.45 11.55 5.44
CA ASP A 209 2.51 10.16 5.05
C ASP A 209 3.91 9.84 4.51
N MET A 210 4.39 8.63 4.74
CA MET A 210 5.72 8.19 4.35
C MET A 210 5.61 7.00 3.39
N LEU A 211 6.27 7.08 2.24
CA LEU A 211 6.46 5.96 1.31
C LEU A 211 7.54 5.03 1.86
N GLU A 212 7.22 3.75 2.03
CA GLU A 212 8.18 2.68 2.34
C GLU A 212 8.68 2.11 1.01
N VAL A 213 9.91 2.47 0.61
CA VAL A 213 10.52 2.09 -0.67
C VAL A 213 11.54 0.98 -0.44
N VAL A 214 11.41 -0.11 -1.20
CA VAL A 214 12.37 -1.21 -1.25
C VAL A 214 13.48 -0.86 -2.22
N LEU A 215 14.71 -0.82 -1.73
CA LEU A 215 15.89 -0.55 -2.54
C LEU A 215 16.44 -1.85 -3.16
N PRO A 216 16.97 -1.80 -4.39
CA PRO A 216 17.65 -2.93 -5.01
C PRO A 216 18.91 -3.28 -4.22
N ARG A 217 19.16 -4.58 -4.08
CA ARG A 217 20.29 -5.10 -3.30
C ARG A 217 21.61 -4.68 -3.93
N GLY A 218 22.55 -4.22 -3.11
CA GLY A 218 23.93 -3.92 -3.54
C GLY A 218 24.19 -2.50 -4.05
N LEU A 219 23.17 -1.67 -4.25
CA LEU A 219 23.33 -0.32 -4.82
C LEU A 219 23.84 0.72 -3.80
N HIS A 220 23.54 0.55 -2.50
CA HIS A 220 23.83 1.54 -1.44
C HIS A 220 24.80 1.02 -0.36
N GLY A 221 25.66 0.05 -0.68
CA GLY A 221 26.73 -0.40 0.22
C GLY A 221 26.30 -1.25 1.43
N SER A 222 25.02 -1.64 1.52
CA SER A 222 24.57 -2.60 2.52
C SER A 222 25.23 -3.96 2.31
N ALA A 223 25.78 -4.54 3.37
CA ALA A 223 26.29 -5.91 3.36
C ALA A 223 25.23 -6.87 2.79
N PRO A 224 25.60 -7.95 2.08
CA PRO A 224 24.65 -8.90 1.51
C PRO A 224 23.74 -9.48 2.61
N SER A 225 22.58 -8.88 2.75
CA SER A 225 21.52 -9.27 3.66
C SER A 225 20.52 -10.11 2.89
N TRP A 226 19.99 -11.15 3.52
CA TRP A 226 18.88 -11.94 2.99
C TRP A 226 17.54 -11.19 3.11
N ARG A 227 17.53 -10.02 3.76
CA ARG A 227 16.37 -9.14 3.92
C ARG A 227 16.53 -7.91 3.04
N ASP A 228 15.39 -7.39 2.60
CA ASP A 228 15.33 -6.20 1.77
C ASP A 228 15.64 -4.94 2.59
N ASP A 229 16.38 -4.01 2.00
CA ASP A 229 16.65 -2.68 2.58
C ASP A 229 15.51 -1.74 2.21
N LEU A 230 15.00 -1.02 3.22
CA LEU A 230 13.87 -0.12 3.09
C LEU A 230 14.28 1.30 3.43
N VAL A 231 13.71 2.29 2.73
CA VAL A 231 13.83 3.70 3.07
C VAL A 231 12.44 4.32 3.21
N LEU A 232 12.30 5.26 4.16
CA LEU A 232 11.07 6.06 4.32
C LEU A 232 11.24 7.41 3.65
N ILE A 233 10.40 7.68 2.64
CA ILE A 233 10.40 8.94 1.89
C ILE A 233 9.11 9.71 2.21
N PRO A 234 9.17 10.93 2.76
CA PRO A 234 7.97 11.72 3.00
C PRO A 234 7.21 12.01 1.70
N LEU A 235 5.92 11.70 1.67
CA LEU A 235 5.03 11.97 0.54
C LEU A 235 4.59 13.44 0.57
N VAL A 236 5.49 14.32 0.15
CA VAL A 236 5.28 15.78 0.05
C VAL A 236 5.77 16.27 -1.31
N ASP A 237 5.10 17.27 -1.88
CA ASP A 237 5.38 17.78 -3.24
C ASP A 237 6.85 18.18 -3.45
N GLN A 238 7.56 18.63 -2.40
CA GLN A 238 8.98 19.00 -2.51
C GLN A 238 9.92 17.80 -2.72
N ILE A 239 9.50 16.62 -2.27
CA ILE A 239 10.30 15.37 -2.37
C ILE A 239 9.73 14.46 -3.45
N VAL A 240 8.41 14.46 -3.62
CA VAL A 240 7.67 13.63 -4.58
C VAL A 240 6.89 14.57 -5.52
N PRO A 241 7.57 15.30 -6.42
CA PRO A 241 6.92 16.30 -7.27
C PRO A 241 5.96 15.70 -8.30
N ARG A 242 6.09 14.42 -8.64
CA ARG A 242 5.27 13.78 -9.67
C ARG A 242 4.98 12.31 -9.39
N VAL A 243 3.70 11.96 -9.41
CA VAL A 243 3.21 10.58 -9.39
C VAL A 243 2.49 10.29 -10.70
N ASP A 244 3.03 9.36 -11.48
CA ASP A 244 2.45 8.92 -12.75
C ASP A 244 1.81 7.54 -12.61
N LEU A 245 0.51 7.55 -12.25
CA LEU A 245 -0.26 6.31 -12.10
C LEU A 245 -0.44 5.54 -13.42
N LYS A 246 -0.31 6.19 -14.58
CA LYS A 246 -0.48 5.54 -15.90
C LYS A 246 0.76 4.73 -16.25
N ASN A 247 1.93 5.33 -16.07
CA ASN A 247 3.22 4.69 -16.30
C ASN A 247 3.72 3.90 -15.08
N ARG A 248 2.93 3.86 -14.01
CA ARG A 248 3.25 3.18 -12.74
C ARG A 248 4.57 3.65 -12.12
N ALA A 249 4.85 4.94 -12.20
CA ALA A 249 6.12 5.53 -11.77
C ALA A 249 5.91 6.69 -10.78
N ILE A 250 6.81 6.83 -9.82
CA ILE A 250 6.94 7.97 -8.91
C ILE A 250 8.29 8.62 -9.16
N TYR A 251 8.32 9.94 -9.27
CA TYR A 251 9.54 10.72 -9.47
C TYR A 251 9.82 11.50 -8.20
N ILE A 252 11.07 11.40 -7.73
CA ILE A 252 11.50 11.98 -6.47
C ILE A 252 12.70 12.92 -6.64
N THR A 253 12.76 13.92 -5.78
CA THR A 253 13.87 14.86 -5.58
C THR A 253 14.34 14.81 -4.11
N PRO A 254 14.85 13.66 -3.64
CA PRO A 254 15.10 13.38 -2.23
C PRO A 254 16.34 14.11 -1.68
N PRO A 255 16.23 14.96 -0.64
CA PRO A 255 17.37 15.65 -0.05
C PRO A 255 18.59 14.75 0.15
N TRP A 256 19.79 15.31 0.00
CA TRP A 256 21.04 14.56 0.14
C TRP A 256 21.06 13.73 1.44
N GLY A 257 21.48 12.48 1.33
CA GLY A 257 21.52 11.54 2.44
C GLY A 257 20.17 10.89 2.81
N LEU A 258 19.04 11.30 2.22
CA LEU A 258 17.74 10.66 2.52
C LEU A 258 17.72 9.18 2.13
N LEU A 259 18.28 8.83 0.98
CA LEU A 259 18.34 7.44 0.49
C LEU A 259 19.32 6.57 1.30
N ASP A 260 20.22 7.18 2.06
CA ASP A 260 21.18 6.47 2.92
C ASP A 260 20.55 6.06 4.27
N LEU A 261 19.36 6.61 4.61
CA LEU A 261 18.63 6.29 5.85
C LEU A 261 17.84 4.99 5.72
N THR A 262 18.54 3.91 5.40
CA THR A 262 17.94 2.59 5.22
C THR A 262 17.70 1.88 6.55
N TYR A 263 16.68 1.03 6.59
CA TYR A 263 16.41 0.12 7.70
C TYR A 263 15.95 -1.24 7.18
N VAL A 264 16.13 -2.25 8.02
CA VAL A 264 15.63 -3.59 7.78
C VAL A 264 14.36 -3.79 8.59
N ARG A 265 13.28 -4.26 7.94
CA ARG A 265 12.01 -4.51 8.64
C ARG A 265 12.16 -5.62 9.68
N GLU A 266 11.92 -5.28 10.95
CA GLU A 266 11.78 -6.28 12.00
C GLU A 266 10.38 -6.91 11.92
N GLU A 267 10.29 -8.16 11.44
CA GLU A 267 9.10 -8.97 11.68
C GLU A 267 9.01 -9.27 13.18
N LYS A 268 8.22 -8.49 13.91
CA LYS A 268 7.80 -8.86 15.27
C LYS A 268 6.92 -10.11 15.18
N VAL A 269 7.55 -11.28 15.15
CA VAL A 269 6.87 -12.56 15.33
C VAL A 269 6.27 -12.53 16.74
N ARG A 270 4.95 -12.28 16.83
CA ARG A 270 4.23 -12.54 18.07
C ARG A 270 4.26 -14.06 18.27
N ILE A 271 5.17 -14.54 19.10
CA ILE A 271 5.12 -15.91 19.60
C ILE A 271 3.82 -16.00 20.41
N ARG A 272 2.73 -16.44 19.78
CA ARG A 272 1.51 -16.77 20.50
C ARG A 272 1.88 -17.95 21.40
N GLY A 273 1.95 -17.70 22.71
CA GLY A 273 2.25 -18.71 23.70
C GLY A 273 1.39 -19.95 23.48
N PHE A 274 2.02 -21.11 23.45
CA PHE A 274 1.35 -22.40 23.31
C PHE A 274 0.47 -22.63 24.54
N LEU A 275 -0.85 -22.67 24.37
CA LEU A 275 -1.78 -23.10 25.41
C LEU A 275 -1.95 -24.62 25.26
N PRO A 276 -1.41 -25.47 26.15
CA PRO A 276 -1.61 -26.91 26.04
C PRO A 276 -3.10 -27.25 26.25
N GLU A 277 -3.59 -28.25 25.51
CA GLU A 277 -5.01 -28.66 25.49
C GLU A 277 -5.58 -29.14 26.84
N VAL A 278 -4.73 -29.32 27.87
CA VAL A 278 -5.12 -29.86 29.16
C VAL A 278 -4.73 -28.93 30.30
N SER A 279 -5.74 -28.48 31.05
CA SER A 279 -5.58 -27.84 32.34
C SER A 279 -4.88 -28.82 33.29
N SER A 280 -3.63 -28.54 33.67
CA SER A 280 -2.97 -29.25 34.77
C SER A 280 -3.54 -28.76 36.10
N TYR A 281 -4.73 -29.24 36.45
CA TYR A 281 -5.29 -29.06 37.78
C TYR A 281 -4.49 -29.92 38.76
N ILE A 282 -3.68 -29.31 39.62
CA ILE A 282 -3.04 -30.00 40.74
C ILE A 282 -4.16 -30.41 41.70
N LYS A 283 -4.50 -31.69 41.75
CA LYS A 283 -5.33 -32.25 42.81
C LYS A 283 -4.57 -32.08 44.12
N ASN A 284 -5.02 -31.16 44.96
CA ASN A 284 -4.56 -31.06 46.33
C ASN A 284 -5.18 -32.23 47.12
N THR A 285 -4.55 -33.41 47.05
CA THR A 285 -4.89 -34.52 47.94
C THR A 285 -4.31 -34.21 49.32
N LYS A 286 -5.14 -33.60 50.18
CA LYS A 286 -4.99 -33.77 51.61
C LYS A 286 -5.22 -35.25 51.93
N ASN A 287 -4.17 -35.95 52.34
CA ASN A 287 -4.29 -37.16 53.12
C ASN A 287 -3.83 -36.85 54.54
N TYR A 288 -4.59 -37.41 55.48
CA TYR A 288 -4.59 -37.24 56.93
C TYR A 288 -3.22 -37.33 57.60
#